data_AF-A0A505H2G2-F1
#
_entry.id   AF-A0A505H2G2-F1
#
_cell.length_a   1.000
_cell.length_b   1.000
_cell.length_c   1.000
_cell.angle_alpha   90.00
_cell.angle_beta   90.00
_cell.angle_gamma   90.00
#
_symmetry.space_group_name_H-M   'P 1'
#
loop_
_entity.id
_entity.type
_entity.pdbx_description
1 polymer ?
#
loop_
_entity_poly.entity_id
_entity_poly.type
_entity_poly.pdbx_seq_one_letter_code
_entity_poly.pdbx_strand_id
1 'polypeptide(L)'
;MPQSVVKSVESWPLLNEATIEPFAENIGPFSGDLVSLVSSDVKDLMNVQLAAQQAGSKEEFEGQAEELVSEAPGKLSGYMTDQMELDKKDESKTFAWPLAFVQPIDKAFVIGDDSRFAYGWNADIEPVADGMGVTVTLFTRTAYWVKDDRDRETLIVIGRWISLSTVDPAYAATSGDYAWSMRTKVYNATVCPSVKGDPIAPDFSEGDHSEGFKMLVGLDERDYAPVEDFRRDDDDKELEEYIARCDA
;
A
#
# COMPACT_ATOMS: atom_id res chain seq x y z
N MET A 1 -7.05 18.23 20.97
CA MET A 1 -8.03 17.71 19.99
C MET A 1 -9.40 18.34 20.22
N PRO A 2 -10.14 18.73 19.16
CA PRO A 2 -11.57 18.99 19.27
C PRO A 2 -12.29 17.70 19.69
N GLN A 3 -13.04 17.72 20.79
CA GLN A 3 -13.77 16.55 21.32
C GLN A 3 -14.71 15.87 20.32
N SER A 4 -15.10 16.58 19.25
CA SER A 4 -15.94 16.06 18.18
C SER A 4 -15.25 14.97 17.34
N VAL A 5 -13.93 15.10 17.12
CA VAL A 5 -13.15 14.18 16.27
C VAL A 5 -12.89 12.86 16.99
N VAL A 6 -12.56 12.92 18.28
CA VAL A 6 -12.36 11.74 19.14
C VAL A 6 -13.66 10.93 19.23
N LYS A 7 -14.80 11.61 19.45
CA LYS A 7 -16.11 10.96 19.53
C LYS A 7 -16.56 10.30 18.23
N SER A 8 -16.25 10.86 17.06
CA SER A 8 -16.61 10.22 15.79
C SER A 8 -15.84 8.91 15.58
N VAL A 9 -14.54 8.94 15.89
CA VAL A 9 -13.61 7.80 15.75
C VAL A 9 -13.96 6.69 16.75
N GLU A 10 -14.17 6.98 18.03
CA GLU A 10 -14.56 5.98 19.06
C GLU A 10 -15.92 5.29 18.79
N SER A 11 -16.80 5.92 18.02
CA SER A 11 -18.14 5.39 17.72
C SER A 11 -18.19 4.40 16.55
N TRP A 12 -17.07 4.22 15.83
CA TRP A 12 -17.05 3.33 14.67
C TRP A 12 -16.86 1.87 15.07
N PRO A 13 -17.52 0.93 14.38
CA PRO A 13 -17.21 -0.47 14.53
C PRO A 13 -15.73 -0.66 14.18
N LEU A 14 -14.96 -0.97 15.20
CA LEU A 14 -13.60 -1.46 15.09
C LEU A 14 -13.61 -2.67 14.15
N LEU A 15 -12.99 -2.55 12.97
CA LEU A 15 -12.84 -3.64 12.00
C LEU A 15 -11.68 -4.58 12.39
N ASN A 16 -11.32 -4.60 13.67
CA ASN A 16 -10.10 -5.15 14.22
C ASN A 16 -10.02 -6.69 14.17
N GLU A 17 -10.94 -7.35 13.46
CA GLU A 17 -11.02 -8.81 13.29
C GLU A 17 -11.44 -9.24 11.87
N ALA A 18 -11.48 -8.34 10.89
CA ALA A 18 -11.88 -8.70 9.53
C ALA A 18 -10.76 -9.51 8.85
N THR A 19 -10.96 -10.83 8.75
CA THR A 19 -10.15 -11.67 7.85
C THR A 19 -10.48 -11.21 6.43
N ILE A 20 -9.46 -10.79 5.66
CA ILE A 20 -9.64 -10.44 4.26
C ILE A 20 -10.05 -11.72 3.54
N GLU A 21 -11.28 -11.79 3.06
CA GLU A 21 -11.73 -12.90 2.23
C GLU A 21 -11.35 -12.67 0.75
N PRO A 22 -10.96 -13.71 0.00
CA PRO A 22 -10.71 -13.61 -1.43
C PRO A 22 -11.94 -13.10 -2.20
N PHE A 23 -11.69 -12.38 -3.29
CA PHE A 23 -12.73 -11.90 -4.19
C PHE A 23 -13.07 -12.96 -5.24
N ALA A 24 -14.34 -13.38 -5.29
CA ALA A 24 -14.77 -14.55 -6.07
C ALA A 24 -15.96 -14.29 -7.01
N GLU A 25 -16.12 -13.05 -7.49
CA GLU A 25 -17.18 -12.72 -8.45
C GLU A 25 -16.75 -12.95 -9.90
N ASN A 26 -17.71 -13.24 -10.78
CA ASN A 26 -17.44 -13.36 -12.22
C ASN A 26 -17.16 -11.98 -12.82
N ILE A 27 -16.05 -11.83 -13.54
CA ILE A 27 -15.66 -10.57 -14.19
C ILE A 27 -15.45 -10.83 -15.68
N GLY A 28 -16.38 -10.33 -16.49
CA GLY A 28 -16.36 -10.53 -17.95
C GLY A 28 -16.28 -12.01 -18.34
N PRO A 29 -15.22 -12.44 -19.06
CA PRO A 29 -15.04 -13.84 -19.45
C PRO A 29 -14.45 -14.73 -18.34
N PHE A 30 -14.02 -14.17 -17.21
CA PHE A 30 -13.36 -14.91 -16.12
C PHE A 30 -14.39 -15.32 -15.06
N SER A 31 -14.38 -16.60 -14.69
CA SER A 31 -15.25 -17.11 -13.61
C SER A 31 -14.73 -16.67 -12.24
N GLY A 32 -15.64 -16.63 -11.26
CA GLY A 32 -15.32 -16.29 -9.87
C GLY A 32 -14.22 -17.18 -9.28
N ASP A 33 -14.19 -18.47 -9.62
CA ASP A 33 -13.12 -19.38 -9.19
C ASP A 33 -11.74 -18.94 -9.73
N LEU A 34 -11.67 -18.51 -11.00
CA LEU A 34 -10.43 -18.04 -11.62
C LEU A 34 -9.98 -16.71 -11.01
N VAL A 35 -10.90 -15.79 -10.79
CA VAL A 35 -10.62 -14.51 -10.13
C VAL A 35 -10.19 -14.72 -8.67
N SER A 36 -10.80 -15.69 -7.98
CA SER A 36 -10.46 -16.04 -6.61
C SER A 36 -9.03 -16.52 -6.46
N LEU A 37 -8.48 -17.22 -7.46
CA LEU A 37 -7.06 -17.61 -7.45
C LEU A 37 -6.16 -16.37 -7.40
N VAL A 38 -6.36 -15.40 -8.30
CA VAL A 38 -5.57 -14.16 -8.36
C VAL A 38 -5.74 -13.34 -7.09
N SER A 39 -6.98 -13.17 -6.61
CA SER A 39 -7.26 -12.41 -5.38
C SER A 39 -6.60 -13.04 -4.14
N SER A 40 -6.36 -14.36 -4.14
CA SER A 40 -5.70 -15.03 -3.01
C SER A 40 -4.22 -14.65 -2.96
N ASP A 41 -3.55 -14.64 -4.11
CA ASP A 41 -2.15 -14.17 -4.22
C ASP A 41 -2.02 -12.67 -3.84
N VAL A 42 -2.99 -11.83 -4.27
CA VAL A 42 -3.04 -10.41 -3.87
C VAL A 42 -3.19 -10.27 -2.35
N LYS A 43 -4.09 -11.05 -1.74
CA LYS A 43 -4.34 -11.04 -0.30
C LYS A 43 -3.09 -11.46 0.47
N ASP A 44 -2.41 -12.51 0.05
CA ASP A 44 -1.24 -13.03 0.75
C ASP A 44 -0.08 -12.02 0.72
N LEU A 45 0.17 -11.39 -0.44
CA LEU A 45 1.10 -10.26 -0.54
C LEU A 45 0.73 -9.10 0.37
N MET A 46 -0.55 -8.73 0.42
CA MET A 46 -1.04 -7.66 1.30
C MET A 46 -0.83 -8.00 2.77
N ASN A 47 -1.02 -9.26 3.17
CA ASN A 47 -0.78 -9.69 4.55
C ASN A 47 0.70 -9.55 4.94
N VAL A 48 1.63 -9.90 4.04
CA VAL A 48 3.06 -9.68 4.27
C VAL A 48 3.37 -8.19 4.38
N GLN A 49 2.82 -7.37 3.48
CA GLN A 49 3.00 -5.91 3.54
C GLN A 49 2.45 -5.30 4.85
N LEU A 50 1.29 -5.78 5.33
CA LEU A 50 0.66 -5.31 6.56
C LEU A 50 1.40 -5.76 7.83
N ALA A 51 2.17 -6.84 7.77
CA ALA A 51 3.02 -7.29 8.87
C ALA A 51 4.20 -6.33 9.13
N ALA A 52 4.64 -5.59 8.11
CA ALA A 52 5.68 -4.55 8.19
C ALA A 52 5.17 -3.25 8.84
N GLN A 53 4.77 -3.32 10.11
CA GLN A 53 4.13 -2.20 10.82
C GLN A 53 5.12 -1.13 11.31
N GLN A 54 6.27 -1.54 11.83
CA GLN A 54 7.27 -0.63 12.38
C GLN A 54 8.69 -1.06 12.02
N ALA A 55 9.58 -0.09 11.86
CA ALA A 55 11.01 -0.30 11.65
C ALA A 55 11.80 0.72 12.49
N GLY A 56 12.94 0.30 13.05
CA GLY A 56 13.79 1.14 13.89
C GLY A 56 15.08 1.60 13.22
N SER A 57 15.35 1.14 12.01
CA SER A 57 16.49 1.57 11.20
C SER A 57 16.21 1.40 9.71
N LYS A 58 17.07 1.99 8.89
CA LYS A 58 17.08 1.79 7.44
C LYS A 58 17.21 0.32 7.08
N GLU A 59 18.12 -0.42 7.71
CA GLU A 59 18.34 -1.84 7.42
C GLU A 59 17.10 -2.69 7.75
N GLU A 60 16.37 -2.35 8.81
CA GLU A 60 15.11 -3.03 9.12
C GLU A 60 14.02 -2.70 8.10
N PHE A 61 13.93 -1.45 7.65
CA PHE A 61 12.99 -1.02 6.61
C PHE A 61 13.28 -1.70 5.26
N GLU A 62 14.55 -1.73 4.85
CA GLU A 62 15.01 -2.42 3.64
C GLU A 62 14.78 -3.93 3.75
N GLY A 63 15.06 -4.54 4.90
CA GLY A 63 14.81 -5.97 5.15
C GLY A 63 13.33 -6.36 5.06
N GLN A 64 12.43 -5.50 5.53
CA GLN A 64 10.98 -5.72 5.39
C GLN A 64 10.51 -5.64 3.92
N ALA A 65 11.10 -4.75 3.12
CA ALA A 65 10.84 -4.71 1.69
C ALA A 65 11.34 -5.97 0.97
N GLU A 66 12.54 -6.44 1.33
CA GLU A 66 13.12 -7.68 0.81
C GLU A 66 12.27 -8.92 1.18
N GLU A 67 11.73 -8.95 2.40
CA GLU A 67 10.82 -10.01 2.85
C GLU A 67 9.58 -10.08 1.95
N LEU A 68 8.88 -8.95 1.74
CA LEU A 68 7.72 -8.88 0.83
C LEU A 68 8.04 -9.36 -0.59
N VAL A 69 9.19 -8.94 -1.14
CA VAL A 69 9.65 -9.36 -2.48
C VAL A 69 9.92 -10.86 -2.52
N SER A 70 10.50 -11.42 -1.47
CA SER A 70 10.84 -12.84 -1.39
C SER A 70 9.63 -13.76 -1.19
N GLU A 71 8.58 -13.27 -0.53
CA GLU A 71 7.33 -13.99 -0.27
C GLU A 71 6.35 -13.93 -1.46
N ALA A 72 6.66 -13.15 -2.49
CA ALA A 72 5.83 -13.08 -3.69
C ALA A 72 5.77 -14.43 -4.44
N PRO A 73 4.61 -14.80 -5.02
CA PRO A 73 4.43 -16.11 -5.63
C PRO A 73 5.31 -16.33 -6.86
N GLY A 74 5.98 -17.49 -6.93
CA GLY A 74 6.61 -18.02 -8.14
C GLY A 74 7.52 -17.02 -8.88
N LYS A 75 7.24 -16.77 -10.16
CA LYS A 75 8.05 -15.84 -10.98
C LYS A 75 7.96 -14.39 -10.52
N LEU A 76 6.88 -13.97 -9.87
CA LEU A 76 6.68 -12.60 -9.42
C LEU A 76 7.79 -12.17 -8.45
N SER A 77 8.25 -13.05 -7.56
CA SER A 77 9.39 -12.76 -6.68
C SER A 77 10.65 -12.40 -7.46
N GLY A 78 10.92 -13.09 -8.57
CA GLY A 78 12.03 -12.76 -9.47
C GLY A 78 11.86 -11.38 -10.11
N TYR A 79 10.67 -11.07 -10.63
CA TYR A 79 10.37 -9.77 -11.24
C TYR A 79 10.46 -8.62 -10.24
N MET A 80 9.95 -8.82 -9.01
CA MET A 80 10.03 -7.85 -7.93
C MET A 80 11.47 -7.67 -7.45
N THR A 81 12.26 -8.74 -7.39
CA THR A 81 13.70 -8.67 -7.05
C THR A 81 14.46 -7.87 -8.09
N ASP A 82 14.23 -8.13 -9.39
CA ASP A 82 14.87 -7.39 -10.47
C ASP A 82 14.52 -5.90 -10.41
N GLN A 83 13.25 -5.56 -10.17
CA GLN A 83 12.79 -4.18 -10.03
C GLN A 83 13.41 -3.50 -8.79
N MET A 84 13.42 -4.17 -7.64
CA MET A 84 14.07 -3.67 -6.42
C MET A 84 15.56 -3.39 -6.64
N GLU A 85 16.28 -4.29 -7.31
CA GLU A 85 17.70 -4.11 -7.64
C GLU A 85 17.96 -2.97 -8.64
N LEU A 86 16.98 -2.65 -9.50
CA LEU A 86 17.02 -1.46 -10.35
C LEU A 86 16.81 -0.20 -9.52
N ASP A 87 15.79 -0.19 -8.65
CA ASP A 87 15.46 0.96 -7.81
C ASP A 87 16.58 1.31 -6.82
N LYS A 88 17.29 0.30 -6.30
CA LYS A 88 18.50 0.47 -5.46
C LYS A 88 19.67 1.15 -6.19
N LYS A 89 19.76 1.01 -7.52
CA LYS A 89 20.91 1.48 -8.32
C LYS A 89 20.67 2.81 -9.00
N ASP A 90 19.42 3.19 -9.20
CA ASP A 90 19.06 4.42 -9.86
C ASP A 90 19.25 5.60 -8.89
N GLU A 91 20.33 6.38 -9.05
CA GLU A 91 20.60 7.57 -8.22
C GLU A 91 19.49 8.65 -8.29
N SER A 92 18.59 8.60 -9.28
CA SER A 92 17.44 9.51 -9.38
C SER A 92 16.18 8.97 -8.68
N LYS A 93 16.10 7.65 -8.43
CA LYS A 93 14.95 6.96 -7.80
C LYS A 93 15.29 6.24 -6.49
N THR A 94 16.57 6.25 -6.10
CA THR A 94 17.14 5.60 -4.90
C THR A 94 16.51 6.09 -3.61
N PHE A 95 15.87 7.25 -3.65
CA PHE A 95 15.56 7.95 -2.43
C PHE A 95 14.42 7.33 -1.63
N ALA A 96 13.51 6.52 -2.17
CA ALA A 96 12.47 5.90 -1.32
C ALA A 96 12.11 4.48 -1.74
N TRP A 97 13.08 3.72 -2.30
CA TRP A 97 12.79 2.40 -2.86
C TRP A 97 12.03 1.46 -1.91
N PRO A 98 12.33 1.37 -0.58
CA PRO A 98 11.57 0.47 0.30
C PRO A 98 10.13 0.94 0.51
N LEU A 99 9.89 2.26 0.41
CA LEU A 99 8.57 2.87 0.58
C LEU A 99 7.58 2.42 -0.50
N ALA A 100 8.06 2.07 -1.69
CA ALA A 100 7.21 1.51 -2.75
C ALA A 100 6.65 0.12 -2.37
N PHE A 101 7.36 -0.62 -1.52
CA PHE A 101 7.04 -1.99 -1.13
C PHE A 101 6.35 -2.05 0.24
N VAL A 102 6.88 -1.38 1.26
CA VAL A 102 6.36 -1.40 2.62
C VAL A 102 6.31 0.01 3.23
N GLN A 103 5.44 0.23 4.21
CA GLN A 103 5.24 1.55 4.83
C GLN A 103 5.24 1.45 6.36
N PRO A 104 6.36 1.05 6.98
CA PRO A 104 6.48 0.97 8.44
C PRO A 104 6.59 2.35 9.06
N ILE A 105 6.05 2.49 10.28
CA ILE A 105 6.21 3.68 11.12
C ILE A 105 7.51 3.55 11.93
N ASP A 106 8.22 4.64 12.13
CA ASP A 106 9.44 4.67 12.94
C ASP A 106 9.16 4.19 14.39
N LYS A 107 9.96 3.23 14.87
CA LYS A 107 9.88 2.67 16.24
C LYS A 107 10.16 3.68 17.35
N ALA A 108 10.69 4.87 17.03
CA ALA A 108 10.77 5.98 17.98
C ALA A 108 9.38 6.43 18.47
N PHE A 109 8.31 6.14 17.71
CA PHE A 109 6.93 6.46 18.07
C PHE A 109 6.19 5.28 18.67
N VAL A 110 5.33 5.57 19.64
CA VAL A 110 4.48 4.56 20.29
C VAL A 110 3.14 4.50 19.56
N ILE A 111 2.79 3.32 19.05
CA ILE A 111 1.44 3.05 18.52
C ILE A 111 0.53 2.73 19.72
N GLY A 112 -0.42 3.62 20.01
CA GLY A 112 -1.29 3.54 21.20
C GLY A 112 -2.59 2.75 21.00
N ASP A 113 -3.11 2.74 19.77
CA ASP A 113 -4.22 1.93 19.30
C ASP A 113 -3.96 1.67 17.82
N ASP A 114 -3.80 0.40 17.46
CA ASP A 114 -3.66 -0.06 16.08
C ASP A 114 -5.02 -0.61 15.61
N SER A 115 -5.08 -1.12 14.39
CA SER A 115 -6.14 -2.06 13.99
C SER A 115 -7.48 -1.49 13.49
N ARG A 116 -7.63 -0.18 13.27
CA ARG A 116 -8.75 0.30 12.41
C ARG A 116 -8.43 0.00 10.96
N PHE A 117 -8.74 -1.23 10.55
CA PHE A 117 -8.41 -1.77 9.24
C PHE A 117 -9.67 -1.90 8.37
N ALA A 118 -9.75 -1.16 7.26
CA ALA A 118 -10.77 -1.37 6.25
C ALA A 118 -10.13 -1.88 4.97
N TYR A 119 -10.84 -2.73 4.23
CA TYR A 119 -10.41 -3.17 2.91
C TYR A 119 -11.56 -3.16 1.92
N GLY A 120 -11.21 -3.13 0.64
CA GLY A 120 -12.15 -3.30 -0.45
C GLY A 120 -11.46 -3.89 -1.66
N TRP A 121 -12.22 -4.65 -2.44
CA TRP A 121 -11.77 -5.27 -3.68
C TRP A 121 -12.25 -4.46 -4.88
N ASN A 122 -11.42 -4.44 -5.92
CA ASN A 122 -11.82 -4.06 -7.26
C ASN A 122 -11.28 -5.09 -8.24
N ALA A 123 -12.01 -5.35 -9.32
CA ALA A 123 -11.57 -6.24 -10.37
C ALA A 123 -12.06 -5.74 -11.72
N ASP A 124 -11.12 -5.52 -12.63
CA ASP A 124 -11.36 -4.94 -13.94
C ASP A 124 -10.86 -5.86 -15.05
N ILE A 125 -11.44 -5.68 -16.24
CA ILE A 125 -11.04 -6.38 -17.46
C ILE A 125 -10.56 -5.39 -18.49
N GLU A 126 -9.45 -5.73 -19.16
CA GLU A 126 -8.90 -4.88 -20.19
C GLU A 126 -8.53 -5.68 -21.45
N PRO A 127 -8.76 -5.11 -22.64
CA PRO A 127 -8.29 -5.72 -23.88
C PRO A 127 -6.76 -5.61 -23.97
N VAL A 128 -6.11 -6.74 -24.24
CA VAL A 128 -4.68 -6.84 -24.53
C VAL A 128 -4.49 -7.35 -25.96
N ALA A 129 -3.26 -7.28 -26.50
CA ALA A 129 -2.96 -7.54 -27.92
C ALA A 129 -3.56 -8.85 -28.47
N ASP A 130 -3.67 -9.89 -27.65
CA ASP A 130 -4.15 -11.22 -28.04
C ASP A 130 -5.39 -11.71 -27.24
N GLY A 131 -6.08 -10.84 -26.50
CA GLY A 131 -7.23 -11.27 -25.69
C GLY A 131 -7.73 -10.26 -24.67
N MET A 132 -8.25 -10.77 -23.54
CA MET A 132 -8.65 -9.97 -22.38
C MET A 132 -7.74 -10.35 -21.21
N GLY A 133 -7.30 -9.37 -20.44
CA GLY A 133 -6.69 -9.55 -19.12
C GLY A 133 -7.71 -9.30 -18.01
N VAL A 134 -7.43 -9.83 -16.83
CA VAL A 134 -8.08 -9.45 -15.57
C VAL A 134 -7.03 -8.83 -14.66
N THR A 135 -7.40 -7.74 -14.02
CA THR A 135 -6.64 -7.10 -12.95
C THR A 135 -7.47 -7.19 -11.68
N VAL A 136 -6.88 -7.73 -10.61
CA VAL A 136 -7.51 -7.78 -9.30
C VAL A 136 -6.72 -6.90 -8.34
N THR A 137 -7.41 -5.97 -7.69
CA THR A 137 -6.82 -4.99 -6.80
C THR A 137 -7.41 -5.13 -5.40
N LEU A 138 -6.55 -5.32 -4.41
CA LEU A 138 -6.90 -5.17 -3.01
C LEU A 138 -6.46 -3.80 -2.54
N PHE A 139 -7.41 -3.09 -1.97
CA PHE A 139 -7.15 -1.86 -1.27
C PHE A 139 -7.31 -2.05 0.24
N THR A 140 -6.37 -1.51 1.02
CA THR A 140 -6.43 -1.51 2.48
C THR A 140 -6.16 -0.13 3.06
N ARG A 141 -6.77 0.19 4.21
CA ARG A 141 -6.49 1.38 5.01
C ARG A 141 -6.21 0.97 6.43
N THR A 142 -5.09 1.43 6.99
CA THR A 142 -4.77 1.29 8.41
C THR A 142 -4.66 2.66 9.05
N ALA A 143 -5.31 2.85 10.19
CA ALA A 143 -5.17 4.03 11.02
C ALA A 143 -4.33 3.68 12.26
N TYR A 144 -3.28 4.46 12.52
CA TYR A 144 -2.39 4.31 13.67
C TYR A 144 -2.44 5.57 14.52
N TRP A 145 -2.87 5.44 15.76
CA TRP A 145 -2.68 6.50 16.75
C TRP A 145 -1.25 6.43 17.25
N VAL A 146 -0.47 7.46 16.98
CA VAL A 146 0.95 7.49 17.31
C VAL A 146 1.28 8.62 18.28
N LYS A 147 2.20 8.34 19.19
CA LYS A 147 2.70 9.28 20.19
C LYS A 147 4.21 9.42 20.12
N ASP A 148 4.69 10.65 20.33
CA ASP A 148 6.10 10.92 20.53
C ASP A 148 6.52 10.87 22.02
N ASP A 149 7.79 11.14 22.29
CA ASP A 149 8.39 11.18 23.63
C ASP A 149 7.86 12.31 24.53
N ARG A 150 7.05 13.23 23.98
CA ARG A 150 6.43 14.36 24.68
C ARG A 150 4.92 14.18 24.86
N ASP A 151 4.41 12.96 24.66
CA ASP A 151 2.99 12.63 24.69
C ASP A 151 2.14 13.43 23.67
N ARG A 152 2.75 13.97 22.60
CA ARG A 152 2.00 14.54 21.49
C ARG A 152 1.41 13.39 20.68
N GLU A 153 0.12 13.46 20.41
CA GLU A 153 -0.62 12.41 19.73
C GLU A 153 -1.09 12.89 18.35
N THR A 154 -0.92 12.05 17.33
CA THR A 154 -1.48 12.27 16.00
C THR A 154 -1.99 10.94 15.41
N LEU A 155 -2.85 11.04 14.40
CA LEU A 155 -3.40 9.89 13.67
C LEU A 155 -2.72 9.81 12.31
N ILE A 156 -1.93 8.76 12.09
CA ILE A 156 -1.42 8.41 10.75
C ILE A 156 -2.45 7.52 10.07
N VAL A 157 -2.79 7.82 8.82
CA VAL A 157 -3.61 6.94 7.97
C VAL A 157 -2.76 6.51 6.77
N ILE A 158 -2.66 5.20 6.55
CA ILE A 158 -1.93 4.62 5.42
C ILE A 158 -2.92 3.81 4.58
N GLY A 159 -3.10 4.20 3.33
CA GLY A 159 -3.77 3.37 2.33
C GLY A 159 -2.78 2.66 1.43
N ARG A 160 -3.07 1.41 1.08
CA ARG A 160 -2.21 0.55 0.28
C ARG A 160 -3.03 -0.17 -0.78
N TRP A 161 -2.49 -0.23 -1.99
CA TRP A 161 -3.07 -0.96 -3.10
C TRP A 161 -2.07 -1.98 -3.59
N ILE A 162 -2.52 -3.21 -3.79
CA ILE A 162 -1.77 -4.24 -4.52
C ILE A 162 -2.66 -4.73 -5.65
N SER A 163 -2.14 -4.67 -6.87
CA SER A 163 -2.81 -5.12 -8.08
C SER A 163 -1.99 -6.21 -8.74
N LEU A 164 -2.61 -7.36 -9.03
CA LEU A 164 -2.05 -8.40 -9.89
C LEU A 164 -2.89 -8.54 -11.16
N SER A 165 -2.21 -8.61 -12.29
CA SER A 165 -2.83 -8.64 -13.62
C SER A 165 -2.33 -9.82 -14.43
N THR A 166 -3.25 -10.51 -15.12
CA THR A 166 -2.92 -11.67 -15.96
C THR A 166 -3.98 -11.88 -17.05
N VAL A 167 -3.57 -12.52 -18.15
CA VAL A 167 -4.45 -13.00 -19.23
C VAL A 167 -4.89 -14.45 -19.02
N ASP A 168 -4.22 -15.18 -18.13
CA ASP A 168 -4.49 -16.58 -17.80
C ASP A 168 -4.36 -16.78 -16.27
N PRO A 169 -5.47 -16.62 -15.52
CA PRO A 169 -5.49 -16.78 -14.08
C PRO A 169 -5.03 -18.17 -13.60
N ALA A 170 -5.36 -19.23 -14.34
CA ALA A 170 -5.00 -20.59 -13.95
C ALA A 170 -3.50 -20.83 -14.10
N TYR A 171 -2.90 -20.35 -15.20
CA TYR A 171 -1.45 -20.39 -15.38
C TYR A 171 -0.74 -19.52 -14.33
N ALA A 172 -1.20 -18.29 -14.12
CA ALA A 172 -0.56 -17.35 -13.21
C ALA A 172 -0.59 -17.84 -11.75
N ALA A 173 -1.71 -18.42 -11.30
CA ALA A 173 -1.83 -18.98 -9.94
C ALA A 173 -0.87 -20.15 -9.67
N THR A 174 -0.44 -20.87 -10.72
CA THR A 174 0.52 -21.98 -10.57
C THR A 174 1.97 -21.55 -10.76
N SER A 175 2.21 -20.54 -11.59
CA SER A 175 3.56 -20.11 -11.97
C SER A 175 4.03 -18.86 -11.24
N GLY A 176 3.11 -18.10 -10.63
CA GLY A 176 3.36 -16.76 -10.11
C GLY A 176 3.67 -15.72 -11.20
N ASP A 177 3.30 -15.98 -12.46
CA ASP A 177 3.61 -15.08 -13.58
C ASP A 177 2.54 -13.99 -13.70
N TYR A 178 2.77 -12.88 -13.00
CA TYR A 178 1.87 -11.72 -12.95
C TYR A 178 2.57 -10.45 -13.39
N ALA A 179 1.83 -9.56 -14.06
CA ALA A 179 2.12 -8.13 -14.01
C ALA A 179 1.59 -7.58 -12.68
N TRP A 180 2.32 -6.65 -12.07
CA TRP A 180 2.02 -6.17 -10.73
C TRP A 180 2.14 -4.65 -10.59
N SER A 181 1.45 -4.10 -9.60
CA SER A 181 1.62 -2.72 -9.15
C SER A 181 1.32 -2.61 -7.66
N MET A 182 2.06 -1.72 -7.00
CA MET A 182 1.83 -1.35 -5.61
C MET A 182 1.73 0.17 -5.54
N ARG A 183 0.73 0.66 -4.81
CA ARG A 183 0.60 2.09 -4.52
C ARG A 183 0.39 2.29 -3.03
N THR A 184 0.77 3.47 -2.56
CA THR A 184 0.53 3.87 -1.19
C THR A 184 0.15 5.34 -1.11
N LYS A 185 -0.63 5.69 -0.10
CA LYS A 185 -0.94 7.07 0.23
C LYS A 185 -0.96 7.22 1.74
N VAL A 186 -0.19 8.16 2.24
CA VAL A 186 0.01 8.39 3.68
C VAL A 186 -0.50 9.78 4.03
N TYR A 187 -1.25 9.90 5.12
CA TYR A 187 -1.77 11.16 5.65
C TYR A 187 -1.29 11.43 7.06
N ASN A 188 -1.13 12.71 7.40
CA ASN A 188 -0.59 13.21 8.67
C ASN A 188 0.79 12.61 9.02
N ALA A 189 1.57 12.27 8.00
CA ALA A 189 2.94 11.84 8.14
C ALA A 189 3.78 12.48 7.04
N THR A 190 5.07 12.64 7.30
CA THR A 190 6.03 13.07 6.28
C THR A 190 6.71 11.85 5.68
N VAL A 191 6.78 11.81 4.35
CA VAL A 191 7.56 10.80 3.60
C VAL A 191 9.00 11.24 3.36
N CYS A 192 9.37 12.47 3.76
CA CYS A 192 10.73 12.99 3.60
C CYS A 192 11.82 12.20 4.36
N PRO A 193 11.56 11.59 5.54
CA PRO A 193 12.51 10.63 6.12
C PRO A 193 12.73 9.43 5.20
N SER A 194 11.67 8.96 4.54
CA SER A 194 11.78 7.84 3.59
C SER A 194 12.60 8.16 2.36
N VAL A 195 12.69 9.44 1.95
CA VAL A 195 13.66 9.96 0.95
C VAL A 195 15.12 9.69 1.37
N LYS A 196 15.39 9.46 2.65
CA LYS A 196 16.73 9.13 3.19
C LYS A 196 16.87 7.64 3.56
N GLY A 197 15.84 6.84 3.28
CA GLY A 197 15.75 5.44 3.67
C GLY A 197 15.29 5.24 5.12
N ASP A 198 14.73 6.26 5.77
CA ASP A 198 14.17 6.14 7.11
C ASP A 198 12.66 5.79 7.07
N PRO A 199 12.13 5.09 8.09
CA PRO A 199 10.71 4.78 8.18
C PRO A 199 9.81 6.03 8.24
N ILE A 200 8.51 5.86 8.07
CA ILE A 200 7.54 6.95 8.09
C ILE A 200 7.51 7.60 9.48
N ALA A 201 7.59 8.94 9.51
CA ALA A 201 7.44 9.72 10.73
C ALA A 201 6.15 10.55 10.72
N PRO A 202 5.40 10.60 11.83
CA PRO A 202 4.24 11.47 11.97
C PRO A 202 4.58 12.95 11.76
N ASP A 203 3.65 13.66 11.13
CA ASP A 203 3.66 15.12 11.13
C ASP A 203 2.78 15.62 12.28
N PHE A 204 3.40 16.40 13.17
CA PHE A 204 2.74 17.05 14.31
C PHE A 204 2.45 18.53 14.06
N SER A 205 2.60 19.01 12.82
CA SER A 205 2.17 20.35 12.44
C SER A 205 0.66 20.50 12.68
N GLU A 206 0.20 21.71 13.03
CA GLU A 206 -1.24 22.01 13.18
C GLU A 206 -1.92 22.07 11.79
N GLY A 207 -1.91 20.94 11.08
CA GLY A 207 -2.45 20.78 9.72
C GLY A 207 -3.82 20.12 9.71
N ASP A 208 -4.59 20.39 8.65
CA ASP A 208 -5.96 19.93 8.48
C ASP A 208 -6.06 18.39 8.40
N HIS A 209 -6.40 17.74 9.51
CA HIS A 209 -6.65 16.30 9.57
C HIS A 209 -7.79 15.82 8.63
N SER A 210 -8.57 16.73 8.02
CA SER A 210 -9.76 16.40 7.25
C SER A 210 -9.50 15.46 6.07
N GLU A 211 -8.34 15.51 5.43
CA GLU A 211 -8.03 14.62 4.30
C GLU A 211 -7.76 13.18 4.73
N GLY A 212 -6.97 12.98 5.79
CA GLY A 212 -6.77 11.66 6.38
C GLY A 212 -8.08 11.05 6.88
N PHE A 213 -8.98 11.88 7.43
CA PHE A 213 -10.32 11.44 7.81
C PHE A 213 -11.20 11.07 6.61
N LYS A 214 -11.20 11.87 5.53
CA LYS A 214 -11.93 11.55 4.29
C LYS A 214 -11.47 10.22 3.71
N MET A 215 -10.16 10.02 3.64
CA MET A 215 -9.60 8.74 3.22
C MET A 215 -10.08 7.62 4.14
N LEU A 216 -10.08 7.79 5.45
CA LEU A 216 -10.52 6.73 6.35
C LEU A 216 -12.02 6.35 6.17
N VAL A 217 -12.88 7.27 5.74
CA VAL A 217 -14.35 7.07 5.69
C VAL A 217 -14.99 6.90 4.31
N GLY A 218 -14.32 7.30 3.22
CA GLY A 218 -14.90 7.25 1.87
C GLY A 218 -14.15 6.24 0.99
N LEU A 219 -14.80 5.17 0.55
CA LEU A 219 -14.35 4.35 -0.58
C LEU A 219 -15.15 4.82 -1.81
N ASP A 220 -14.54 5.65 -2.66
CA ASP A 220 -15.07 5.91 -4.00
C ASP A 220 -14.46 4.89 -4.97
N GLU A 221 -15.19 4.47 -6.01
CA GLU A 221 -14.65 3.61 -7.07
C GLU A 221 -13.42 4.26 -7.74
N ARG A 222 -13.34 5.60 -7.72
CA ARG A 222 -12.18 6.38 -8.16
C ARG A 222 -10.95 6.28 -7.26
N ASP A 223 -11.09 5.73 -6.06
CA ASP A 223 -9.96 5.49 -5.15
C ASP A 223 -9.17 4.23 -5.53
N TYR A 224 -9.65 3.41 -6.47
CA TYR A 224 -8.90 2.29 -7.02
C TYR A 224 -8.05 2.78 -8.18
N ALA A 225 -6.80 2.32 -8.24
CA ALA A 225 -5.87 2.73 -9.29
C ALA A 225 -6.36 2.23 -10.65
N PRO A 226 -6.76 3.11 -11.60
CA PRO A 226 -7.04 2.68 -12.97
C PRO A 226 -5.76 2.12 -13.61
N VAL A 227 -5.89 1.18 -14.55
CA VAL A 227 -4.73 0.59 -15.23
C VAL A 227 -3.94 1.63 -16.03
N GLU A 228 -4.58 2.73 -16.41
CA GLU A 228 -3.97 3.88 -17.09
C GLU A 228 -2.87 4.55 -16.26
N ASP A 229 -2.96 4.51 -14.92
CA ASP A 229 -1.92 5.00 -14.03
C ASP A 229 -0.67 4.08 -14.02
N PHE A 230 -0.72 2.90 -14.66
CA PHE A 230 0.46 2.04 -14.86
C PHE A 230 1.42 2.62 -15.92
N ARG A 231 1.06 3.76 -16.53
CA ARG A 231 1.96 4.55 -17.36
C ARG A 231 2.81 5.45 -16.44
N ARG A 232 4.04 4.99 -16.19
CA ARG A 232 5.11 5.60 -15.37
C ARG A 232 5.34 7.12 -15.50
N ASP A 233 4.84 7.77 -16.54
CA ASP A 233 5.34 9.09 -16.96
C ASP A 233 4.80 10.27 -16.12
N ASP A 234 3.59 10.19 -15.57
CA ASP A 234 2.98 11.30 -14.79
C ASP A 234 3.30 11.24 -13.28
N ASP A 235 3.46 10.03 -12.71
CA ASP A 235 3.82 9.82 -11.30
C ASP A 235 5.25 10.32 -10.99
N ASP A 236 6.17 10.25 -11.97
CA ASP A 236 7.56 10.68 -11.80
C ASP A 236 7.66 12.20 -11.52
N LYS A 237 6.78 13.04 -12.10
CA LYS A 237 6.84 14.49 -11.92
C LYS A 237 6.30 14.98 -10.57
N GLU A 238 5.18 14.42 -10.10
CA GLU A 238 4.67 14.75 -8.76
C GLU A 238 5.62 14.28 -7.66
N LEU A 239 6.25 13.12 -7.86
CA LEU A 239 7.26 12.58 -6.97
C LEU A 239 8.52 13.47 -6.94
N GLU A 240 9.02 13.92 -8.09
CA GLU A 240 10.14 14.86 -8.18
C GLU A 240 9.84 16.20 -7.48
N GLU A 241 8.64 16.76 -7.67
CA GLU A 241 8.20 17.98 -6.97
C GLU A 241 8.04 17.78 -5.45
N TYR A 242 7.71 16.56 -5.02
CA TYR A 242 7.66 16.20 -3.60
C TYR A 242 9.06 16.05 -2.98
N ILE A 243 9.98 15.37 -3.67
CA ILE A 243 11.38 15.22 -3.25
C ILE A 243 12.04 16.59 -3.12
N ALA A 244 11.84 17.49 -4.09
CA ALA A 244 12.40 18.84 -4.04
C ALA A 244 11.95 19.65 -2.81
N ARG A 245 10.77 19.34 -2.24
CA ARG A 245 10.28 19.95 -0.99
C ARG A 245 10.90 19.36 0.27
N CYS A 246 11.43 18.14 0.21
CA CYS A 246 12.09 17.50 1.34
C CYS A 246 13.51 18.03 1.60
N ASP A 247 14.13 18.66 0.59
CA ASP A 247 15.46 19.26 0.66
C ASP A 247 15.46 20.79 0.87
N ALA A 248 14.28 21.43 0.83
CA ALA A 248 14.08 22.88 0.95
C ALA A 248 13.88 23.35 2.41
#